data_AF-A0A7C1RKR1-F1
#
_entry.id   AF-A0A7C1RKR1-F1
#
_cell.length_a   1.000
_cell.length_b   1.000
_cell.length_c   1.000
_cell.angle_alpha   90.00
_cell.angle_beta   90.00
_cell.angle_gamma   90.00
#
_symmetry.space_group_name_H-M   'P 1'
#
loop_
_entity.id
_entity.type
_entity.pdbx_description
1 polymer ?
#
loop_
_entity_poly.entity_id
_entity_poly.type
_entity_poly.pdbx_seq_one_letter_code
_entity_poly.pdbx_strand_id
1 'polypeptide(L)'
;MEKDILAEANALWQPCIDCLRNGERPPEYTLLSPLNHRASVSPKVAKDYVLRLKKLAVNNWVPEQPPRPALGYVGFKEVAGESAIEFDVFLDESLANGKLFPVDQSKWLFSHSGMRVPTQELFEETYQQEIMQNNLIKNSKFGRY
;
A
#
# COMPACT_ATOMS: atom_id res chain seq x y z
N MET A 1 4.19 3.49 18.32
CA MET A 1 3.00 3.06 17.56
C MET A 1 1.70 3.68 18.08
N GLU A 2 1.22 3.38 19.30
CA GLU A 2 -0.04 3.98 19.81
C GLU A 2 0.01 5.51 19.90
N LYS A 3 1.11 6.06 20.43
CA LYS A 3 1.30 7.51 20.53
C LYS A 3 1.28 8.19 19.15
N ASP A 4 1.85 7.54 18.14
CA ASP A 4 1.96 8.06 16.78
C ASP A 4 0.60 8.04 16.07
N ILE A 5 -0.18 6.97 16.25
CA ILE A 5 -1.56 6.85 15.73
C ILE A 5 -2.46 7.94 16.33
N LEU A 6 -2.35 8.19 17.64
CA LEU A 6 -3.13 9.23 18.30
C LEU A 6 -2.66 10.64 17.92
N ALA A 7 -1.36 10.83 17.68
CA ALA A 7 -0.82 12.09 17.19
C ALA A 7 -1.35 12.42 15.79
N GLU A 8 -1.35 11.46 14.88
CA GLU A 8 -1.91 11.62 13.53
C GLU A 8 -3.41 11.95 13.57
N ALA A 9 -4.19 11.22 14.40
CA ALA A 9 -5.62 11.50 14.57
C ALA A 9 -5.87 12.93 15.07
N ASN A 10 -5.11 13.40 16.07
CA ASN A 10 -5.26 14.75 16.60
C ASN A 10 -4.86 15.82 15.58
N ALA A 11 -3.79 15.59 14.81
CA ALA A 11 -3.29 16.52 13.82
C ALA A 11 -4.26 16.69 12.63
N LEU A 12 -4.86 15.59 12.16
CA LEU A 12 -5.69 15.59 10.96
C LEU A 12 -7.19 15.78 11.23
N TRP A 13 -7.63 15.71 12.50
CA TRP A 13 -9.05 15.81 12.83
C TRP A 13 -9.70 17.12 12.35
N GLN A 14 -9.11 18.26 12.73
CA GLN A 14 -9.65 19.57 12.37
C GLN A 14 -9.51 19.89 10.87
N PRO A 15 -8.34 19.63 10.23
CA PRO A 15 -8.21 19.74 8.77
C PRO A 15 -9.25 18.94 8.00
N CYS A 16 -9.54 17.68 8.40
CA CYS A 16 -10.57 16.88 7.74
C CYS A 16 -11.97 17.51 7.87
N ILE A 17 -12.32 18.02 9.04
CA ILE A 17 -13.62 18.68 9.26
C ILE A 17 -13.75 19.93 8.39
N ASP A 18 -12.69 20.72 8.29
CA ASP A 18 -12.71 21.96 7.52
C ASP A 18 -12.74 21.69 6.01
N CYS A 19 -12.01 20.68 5.51
CA CYS A 19 -12.14 20.22 4.12
C CYS A 19 -13.57 19.75 3.81
N LEU A 20 -14.20 19.00 4.71
CA LEU A 20 -15.58 18.52 4.54
C LEU A 20 -16.60 19.67 4.49
N ARG A 21 -16.39 20.73 5.28
CA ARG A 21 -17.22 21.94 5.23
C ARG A 21 -17.07 22.70 3.92
N ASN A 22 -15.88 22.67 3.33
CA ASN A 22 -15.56 23.36 2.08
C ASN A 22 -15.85 22.51 0.82
N GLY A 23 -16.23 21.24 0.98
CA GLY A 23 -16.43 20.32 -0.14
C GLY A 23 -15.13 19.85 -0.81
N GLU A 24 -14.01 19.96 -0.11
CA GLU A 24 -12.68 19.59 -0.59
C GLU A 24 -12.32 18.15 -0.18
N ARG A 25 -11.37 17.54 -0.90
CA ARG A 25 -10.90 16.19 -0.59
C ARG A 25 -10.16 16.19 0.77
N PRO A 26 -10.55 15.33 1.73
CA PRO A 26 -9.84 15.21 3.00
C PRO A 26 -8.39 14.75 2.81
N PRO A 27 -7.47 15.14 3.72
CA PRO A 27 -6.11 14.62 3.74
C PRO A 27 -6.09 13.10 3.98
N GLU A 28 -5.09 12.42 3.41
CA GLU A 28 -4.96 10.97 3.55
C GLU A 28 -4.27 10.59 4.86
N TYR A 29 -4.82 9.59 5.55
CA TYR A 29 -4.18 9.01 6.73
C TYR A 29 -3.10 8.01 6.30
N THR A 30 -1.95 8.04 6.98
CA THR A 30 -0.85 7.09 6.78
C THR A 30 -1.00 5.90 7.72
N LEU A 31 -0.97 6.13 9.05
CA LEU A 31 -1.07 5.05 10.05
C LEU A 31 -2.51 4.59 10.26
N LEU A 32 -3.46 5.51 10.07
CA LEU A 32 -4.90 5.25 10.09
C LEU A 32 -5.47 4.92 8.70
N SER A 33 -4.63 4.57 7.73
CA SER A 33 -5.06 4.17 6.37
C SER A 33 -6.15 3.10 6.33
N PRO A 34 -6.23 2.10 7.24
CA PRO A 34 -7.34 1.13 7.26
C PRO A 34 -8.70 1.76 7.58
N LEU A 35 -8.71 2.96 8.17
CA LEU A 35 -9.91 3.73 8.47
C LEU A 35 -10.24 4.78 7.40
N ASN A 36 -9.57 4.78 6.24
CA ASN A 36 -9.81 5.72 5.13
C ASN A 36 -11.23 5.63 4.53
N HIS A 37 -11.98 4.57 4.83
CA HIS A 37 -13.42 4.50 4.52
C HIS A 37 -14.25 5.55 5.30
N ARG A 38 -13.67 6.18 6.32
CA ARG A 38 -14.27 7.29 7.07
C ARG A 38 -13.64 8.59 6.61
N ALA A 39 -14.49 9.59 6.36
CA ALA A 39 -14.05 10.91 5.94
C ALA A 39 -13.25 11.70 7.01
N SER A 40 -13.47 11.40 8.30
CA SER A 40 -12.72 11.99 9.41
C SER A 40 -12.62 10.98 10.56
N VAL A 41 -11.46 10.88 11.20
CA VAL A 41 -11.21 9.96 12.32
C VAL A 41 -10.94 10.72 13.62
N SER A 42 -11.84 10.58 14.60
CA SER A 42 -11.72 11.32 15.85
C SER A 42 -10.65 10.70 16.76
N PRO A 43 -10.07 11.47 17.69
CA PRO A 43 -9.14 10.92 18.66
C PRO A 43 -9.74 9.77 19.48
N LYS A 44 -11.06 9.81 19.72
CA LYS A 44 -11.79 8.72 20.39
C LYS A 44 -11.84 7.47 19.51
N VAL A 45 -12.16 7.62 18.22
CA VAL A 45 -12.19 6.50 17.27
C VAL A 45 -10.81 5.88 17.10
N ALA A 46 -9.76 6.70 17.03
CA ALA A 46 -8.38 6.23 16.97
C ALA A 46 -7.98 5.43 18.22
N LYS A 47 -8.38 5.88 19.42
CA LYS A 47 -8.19 5.13 20.68
C LYS A 47 -8.92 3.78 20.65
N ASP A 48 -10.18 3.77 20.21
CA ASP A 48 -10.97 2.54 20.12
C ASP A 48 -10.35 1.56 19.12
N TYR A 49 -9.79 2.06 18.01
CA TYR A 49 -9.08 1.26 17.02
C TYR A 49 -7.82 0.62 17.61
N VAL A 50 -6.97 1.39 18.28
CA VAL A 50 -5.77 0.86 18.96
C VAL A 50 -6.15 -0.18 20.02
N LEU A 51 -7.23 0.07 20.79
CA LEU A 51 -7.71 -0.89 21.78
C LEU A 51 -8.13 -2.22 21.14
N ARG A 52 -8.80 -2.17 19.99
CA ARG A 52 -9.17 -3.38 19.23
C ARG A 52 -7.94 -4.11 18.70
N LEU A 53 -6.97 -3.40 18.13
CA LEU A 53 -5.69 -4.00 17.70
C LEU A 53 -4.98 -4.71 18.85
N LYS A 54 -4.92 -4.09 20.03
CA LYS A 54 -4.35 -4.71 21.23
C LYS A 54 -5.11 -5.96 21.65
N LYS A 55 -6.44 -5.95 21.62
CA LYS A 55 -7.27 -7.12 21.94
C LYS A 55 -7.05 -8.26 20.95
N LEU A 56 -6.94 -7.96 19.66
CA LEU A 56 -6.64 -8.96 18.63
C LEU A 56 -5.26 -9.58 18.86
N ALA A 57 -4.26 -8.75 19.17
CA ALA A 57 -2.91 -9.22 19.48
C ALA A 57 -2.88 -10.12 20.73
N VAL A 58 -3.56 -9.72 21.81
CA VAL A 58 -3.65 -10.53 23.05
C VAL A 58 -4.34 -11.88 22.81
N ASN A 59 -5.34 -11.90 21.94
CA ASN A 59 -6.06 -13.12 21.60
C ASN A 59 -5.32 -13.99 20.57
N ASN A 60 -4.08 -13.64 20.19
CA ASN A 60 -3.35 -14.24 19.06
C ASN A 60 -4.26 -14.40 17.83
N TRP A 61 -5.12 -13.41 17.61
CA TRP A 61 -6.08 -13.48 16.53
C TRP A 61 -5.32 -13.39 15.21
N VAL A 62 -5.42 -14.46 14.44
CA VAL A 62 -4.94 -14.55 13.07
C VAL A 62 -6.21 -14.67 12.21
N PRO A 63 -6.30 -13.99 11.08
CA PRO A 63 -7.42 -14.24 10.18
C PRO A 63 -7.44 -15.73 9.81
N GLU A 64 -8.56 -16.41 10.09
CA GLU A 64 -8.72 -17.86 9.84
C GLU A 64 -8.57 -18.20 8.36
N GLN A 65 -8.88 -17.24 7.49
CA GLN A 65 -8.62 -17.33 6.07
C GLN A 65 -7.50 -16.35 5.72
N PRO A 66 -6.49 -16.78 4.95
CA PRO A 66 -5.52 -15.84 4.41
C PRO A 66 -6.26 -14.72 3.66
N PRO A 67 -5.73 -13.48 3.65
CA PRO A 67 -6.30 -12.43 2.83
C PRO A 67 -6.41 -12.98 1.41
N ARG A 68 -7.61 -12.90 0.82
CA ARG A 68 -7.84 -13.40 -0.54
C ARG A 68 -6.71 -12.86 -1.43
N PRO A 69 -6.07 -13.72 -2.25
CA PRO A 69 -5.01 -13.31 -3.15
C PRO A 69 -5.40 -12.01 -3.84
N ALA A 70 -4.72 -10.91 -3.50
CA ALA A 70 -4.90 -9.68 -4.25
C ALA A 70 -4.49 -10.02 -5.68
N LEU A 71 -5.40 -9.82 -6.64
CA LEU A 71 -5.16 -9.93 -8.07
C LEU A 71 -3.89 -9.15 -8.43
N GLY A 72 -2.74 -9.86 -8.47
CA GLY A 72 -1.42 -9.25 -8.63
C GLY A 72 -0.29 -9.92 -7.83
N TYR A 73 -0.56 -10.52 -6.66
CA TYR A 73 0.51 -11.11 -5.83
C TYR A 73 0.85 -12.57 -6.21
N VAL A 74 -0.18 -13.34 -6.59
CA VAL A 74 -0.10 -14.81 -6.84
C VAL A 74 -0.33 -15.11 -8.33
N GLY A 75 -0.92 -14.16 -9.07
CA GLY A 75 -1.23 -14.30 -10.50
C GLY A 75 -2.44 -15.20 -10.80
N PHE A 76 -3.10 -14.97 -11.94
CA PHE A 76 -4.34 -15.68 -12.32
C PHE A 76 -4.16 -17.20 -12.48
N LYS A 77 -2.95 -17.66 -12.83
CA LYS A 77 -2.65 -19.09 -13.05
C LYS A 77 -2.63 -19.90 -11.75
N GLU A 78 -2.39 -19.25 -10.61
CA GLU A 78 -2.30 -19.94 -9.32
C GLU A 78 -3.65 -20.03 -8.59
N VAL A 79 -4.65 -19.28 -9.06
CA VAL A 79 -5.98 -19.16 -8.44
C VAL A 79 -7.14 -19.71 -9.27
N ALA A 80 -6.93 -20.01 -10.56
CA ALA A 80 -7.95 -20.57 -11.45
C ALA A 80 -7.38 -21.67 -12.36
N GLY A 81 -8.19 -22.70 -12.65
CA GLY A 81 -7.80 -23.89 -13.40
C GLY A 81 -7.55 -25.14 -12.55
N GLU A 82 -7.52 -26.31 -13.20
CA GLU A 82 -7.45 -27.63 -12.54
C GLU A 82 -6.18 -27.88 -11.72
N SER A 83 -5.11 -27.09 -11.94
CA SER A 83 -3.83 -27.19 -11.22
C SER A 83 -3.53 -25.98 -10.32
N ALA A 84 -4.56 -25.19 -9.97
CA ALA A 84 -4.41 -24.04 -9.07
C ALA A 84 -4.11 -24.50 -7.64
N ILE A 85 -3.05 -23.94 -7.04
CA ILE A 85 -2.64 -24.25 -5.66
C ILE A 85 -3.55 -23.53 -4.67
N GLU A 86 -4.01 -22.33 -5.01
CA GLU A 86 -4.87 -21.46 -4.20
C GLU A 86 -6.22 -21.25 -4.92
N PHE A 87 -6.91 -22.34 -5.22
CA PHE A 87 -8.14 -22.35 -6.02
C PHE A 87 -9.24 -21.45 -5.43
N ASP A 88 -9.71 -20.47 -6.21
CA ASP A 88 -10.85 -19.61 -5.87
C ASP A 88 -12.02 -19.91 -6.82
N VAL A 89 -13.09 -20.52 -6.27
CA VAL A 89 -14.31 -20.90 -6.98
C VAL A 89 -14.94 -19.70 -7.71
N PHE A 90 -14.94 -18.52 -7.11
CA PHE A 90 -15.55 -17.33 -7.73
C PHE A 90 -14.77 -16.89 -8.97
N LEU A 91 -13.44 -16.95 -8.92
CA LEU A 91 -12.60 -16.60 -10.06
C LEU A 91 -12.71 -17.64 -11.18
N ASP A 92 -12.72 -18.92 -10.83
CA ASP A 92 -12.88 -20.02 -11.78
C ASP A 92 -14.23 -19.96 -12.51
N GLU A 93 -15.34 -19.81 -11.77
CA GLU A 93 -16.66 -19.64 -12.35
C GLU A 93 -16.79 -18.35 -13.17
N SER A 94 -16.17 -17.26 -12.73
CA SER A 94 -16.22 -15.99 -13.45
C SER A 94 -15.45 -16.04 -14.76
N LEU A 95 -14.35 -16.81 -14.82
CA LEU A 95 -13.60 -17.09 -16.04
C LEU A 95 -14.37 -18.05 -16.96
N ALA A 96 -14.92 -19.14 -16.43
CA ALA A 96 -15.71 -20.11 -17.18
C ALA A 96 -16.96 -19.48 -17.81
N ASN A 97 -17.60 -18.55 -17.10
CA ASN A 97 -18.76 -17.80 -17.59
C ASN A 97 -18.40 -16.58 -18.45
N GLY A 98 -17.11 -16.36 -18.76
CA GLY A 98 -16.64 -15.25 -19.59
C GLY A 98 -16.88 -13.85 -19.00
N LYS A 99 -17.18 -13.75 -17.70
CA LYS A 99 -17.34 -12.45 -17.00
C LYS A 99 -16.00 -11.75 -16.80
N LEU A 100 -14.92 -12.53 -16.70
CA LEU A 100 -13.55 -12.07 -16.59
C LEU A 100 -12.72 -12.73 -17.69
N PHE A 101 -11.65 -12.07 -18.11
CA PHE A 101 -10.63 -12.65 -18.98
C PHE A 101 -9.24 -12.32 -18.41
N PRO A 102 -8.31 -13.29 -18.39
CA PRO A 102 -6.99 -13.06 -17.86
C PRO A 102 -6.20 -12.19 -18.83
N VAL A 103 -5.64 -11.09 -18.33
CA VAL A 103 -4.73 -10.23 -19.10
C VAL A 103 -3.32 -10.50 -18.64
N ASP A 104 -2.47 -10.97 -19.57
CA ASP A 104 -1.04 -11.11 -19.31
C ASP A 104 -0.38 -9.72 -19.35
N GLN A 105 -0.08 -9.20 -18.17
CA GLN A 105 0.58 -7.90 -17.98
C GLN A 105 2.10 -8.03 -17.84
N SER A 106 2.69 -9.21 -18.03
CA SER A 106 4.15 -9.42 -17.91
C SER A 106 4.97 -8.48 -18.80
N LYS A 107 4.39 -8.05 -19.92
CA LYS A 107 5.01 -7.11 -20.86
C LYS A 107 4.59 -5.66 -20.69
N TRP A 108 3.63 -5.38 -19.81
CA TRP A 108 3.05 -4.04 -19.70
C TRP A 108 4.05 -3.02 -19.19
N LEU A 109 4.83 -3.40 -18.17
CA LEU A 109 5.97 -2.65 -17.62
C LEU A 109 7.04 -2.28 -18.67
N PHE A 110 7.25 -3.15 -19.68
CA PHE A 110 8.26 -2.93 -20.72
C PHE A 110 7.74 -2.11 -21.91
N SER A 111 6.41 -1.95 -22.03
CA SER A 111 5.74 -1.32 -23.18
C SER A 111 5.23 0.10 -22.92
N HIS A 112 5.11 0.51 -21.64
CA HIS A 112 4.68 1.85 -21.26
C HIS A 112 5.87 2.66 -20.72
N SER A 113 6.14 3.81 -21.33
CA SER A 113 7.30 4.66 -21.08
C SER A 113 7.40 5.21 -19.65
N GLY A 114 6.35 5.09 -18.84
CA GLY A 114 6.31 5.56 -17.45
C GLY A 114 6.92 4.61 -16.41
N MET A 115 7.23 3.37 -16.76
CA MET A 115 7.78 2.37 -15.81
C MET A 115 8.89 1.52 -16.43
N ARG A 116 9.66 2.08 -17.37
CA ARG A 116 10.84 1.39 -17.91
C ARG A 116 11.81 1.18 -16.75
N VAL A 117 11.98 -0.07 -16.32
CA VAL A 117 13.00 -0.43 -15.33
C VAL A 117 14.34 0.03 -15.92
N PRO A 118 15.06 0.94 -15.25
CA PRO A 118 16.36 1.39 -15.73
C PRO A 118 17.26 0.17 -15.96
N THR A 119 18.12 0.22 -16.97
CA THR A 119 19.19 -0.77 -17.04
C THR A 119 20.04 -0.69 -15.77
N GLN A 120 20.70 -1.79 -15.41
CA GLN A 120 21.60 -1.83 -14.25
C GLN A 120 22.60 -0.67 -14.30
N GLU A 121 23.18 -0.40 -15.47
CA GLU A 121 24.08 0.75 -15.71
C GLU A 121 23.41 2.09 -15.43
N LEU A 122 22.21 2.32 -15.97
CA LEU A 122 21.50 3.59 -15.75
C LEU A 122 21.12 3.77 -14.28
N PHE A 123 20.72 2.69 -13.60
CA PHE A 123 20.46 2.72 -12.17
C PHE A 123 21.72 3.05 -11.37
N GLU A 124 22.84 2.40 -11.67
CA GLU A 124 24.12 2.61 -10.99
C GLU A 124 24.65 4.03 -11.22
N GLU A 125 24.59 4.54 -12.45
CA GLU A 125 24.95 5.92 -12.77
C GLU A 125 24.08 6.92 -12.00
N THR A 126 22.76 6.75 -12.03
CA THR A 126 21.84 7.67 -11.36
C THR A 126 22.01 7.61 -9.84
N TYR A 127 22.24 6.42 -9.27
CA TYR A 127 22.48 6.25 -7.84
C TYR A 127 23.81 6.88 -7.40
N GLN A 128 24.90 6.65 -8.15
CA GLN A 128 26.20 7.26 -7.85
C GLN A 128 26.13 8.79 -7.94
N GLN A 129 25.45 9.31 -8.95
CA GLN A 129 25.40 10.74 -9.19
C GLN A 129 24.47 11.46 -8.20
N GLU A 130 23.23 10.99 -8.04
CA GLU A 130 22.22 11.69 -7.25
C GLU A 130 22.25 11.34 -5.76
N ILE A 131 22.48 10.07 -5.42
CA ILE A 131 22.50 9.65 -4.01
C ILE A 131 23.89 9.83 -3.42
N MET A 132 24.91 9.25 -4.05
CA MET A 132 26.27 9.30 -3.49
C MET A 132 26.90 10.69 -3.61
N GLN A 133 26.96 11.28 -4.80
CA GLN A 133 27.65 12.56 -4.97
C GLN A 133 26.81 13.76 -4.51
N ASN A 134 25.58 13.90 -5.00
CA ASN A 134 24.77 15.09 -4.72
C ASN A 134 24.16 15.11 -3.31
N ASN A 135 23.63 13.99 -2.83
CA ASN A 135 22.95 13.97 -1.53
C ASN A 135 23.86 13.64 -0.35
N LEU A 136 24.78 12.68 -0.49
CA LEU A 136 25.65 12.24 0.61
C LEU A 136 26.96 13.02 0.68
N ILE A 137 27.71 13.14 -0.42
CA ILE A 137 29.03 13.80 -0.38
C ILE A 137 28.89 15.33 -0.33
N LYS A 138 27.98 15.94 -1.11
CA LYS A 138 27.83 17.40 -1.15
C LYS A 138 27.28 18.00 0.16
N ASN A 139 26.44 17.25 0.87
CA ASN A 139 25.85 17.67 2.15
C ASN A 139 26.61 17.17 3.38
N SER A 140 27.43 16.12 3.25
CA SER A 140 28.35 15.74 4.32
C SER A 140 29.61 16.61 4.25
N LYS A 141 30.17 16.98 5.40
CA LYS A 141 31.45 17.71 5.47
C LYS A 141 32.65 16.80 5.15
N PHE A 142 32.41 15.58 4.66
CA PHE A 142 33.44 14.61 4.34
C PHE A 142 34.14 15.00 3.03
N GLY A 143 35.47 15.08 3.04
CA GLY A 143 36.26 15.47 1.85
C GLY A 143 36.63 16.96 1.74
N ARG A 144 36.21 17.82 2.68
CA ARG A 144 36.77 19.19 2.81
C ARG A 144 37.95 19.16 3.78
N TYR A 145 39.09 18.65 3.30
CA TYR A 145 40.39 18.83 3.94
C TYR A 145 41.12 19.97 3.22
#